data_AF-A0A3G5U874-F1
#
_entry.id   AF-A0A3G5U874-F1
#
_cell.length_a   1.000
_cell.length_b   1.000
_cell.length_c   1.000
_cell.angle_alpha   90.00
_cell.angle_beta   90.00
_cell.angle_gamma   90.00
#
_symmetry.space_group_name_H-M   'P 1'
#
loop_
_entity.id
_entity.type
_entity.pdbx_description
1 polymer ?
#
loop_
_entity_poly.entity_id
_entity_poly.type
_entity_poly.pdbx_seq_one_letter_code
_entity_poly.pdbx_strand_id
1 'polypeptide(L)'
;MSKFNGQKLTELRHLFGMTQGQAAELLEVDTQRLIEIERSRIIPSFNQIQVLCRRFHVKPKYFYCESFVTNRVNPNYISFRH
;
A
#
# COMPACT_ATOMS: atom_id res chain seq x y z
N MET A 1 -8.57 -18.04 -0.79
CA MET A 1 -8.56 -16.85 0.09
C MET A 1 -7.69 -15.79 -0.56
N SER A 2 -8.18 -14.55 -0.71
CA SER A 2 -7.38 -13.45 -1.25
C SER A 2 -6.22 -13.14 -0.28
N LYS A 3 -4.98 -13.10 -0.78
CA LYS A 3 -3.82 -12.70 0.01
C LYS A 3 -3.79 -11.17 0.16
N PHE A 4 -3.15 -10.69 1.23
CA PHE A 4 -2.92 -9.25 1.43
C PHE A 4 -2.06 -8.70 0.29
N ASN A 5 -2.51 -7.61 -0.33
CA ASN A 5 -1.80 -6.94 -1.41
C ASN A 5 -0.89 -5.85 -0.85
N GLY A 6 0.39 -6.15 -0.73
CA GLY A 6 1.42 -5.22 -0.27
C GLY A 6 1.69 -4.07 -1.23
N GLN A 7 1.47 -4.24 -2.54
CA GLN A 7 1.63 -3.15 -3.51
C GLN A 7 0.67 -2.00 -3.24
N LYS A 8 -0.56 -2.31 -2.83
CA LYS A 8 -1.54 -1.28 -2.41
C LYS A 8 -1.08 -0.50 -1.18
N LEU A 9 -0.36 -1.13 -0.27
CA LEU A 9 0.25 -0.43 0.86
C LEU A 9 1.35 0.52 0.38
N THR A 10 2.21 0.08 -0.54
CA THR A 10 3.23 0.92 -1.17
C THR A 10 2.62 2.15 -1.85
N GLU A 11 1.55 1.96 -2.64
CA GLU A 11 0.83 3.03 -3.31
C GLU A 11 0.25 4.05 -2.31
N LEU A 12 -0.44 3.58 -1.26
CA LEU A 12 -0.96 4.45 -0.21
C LEU A 12 0.17 5.18 0.53
N ARG A 13 1.26 4.50 0.83
CA ARG A 13 2.42 5.10 1.50
C ARG A 13 2.98 6.26 0.66
N HIS A 14 3.15 6.05 -0.65
CA HIS A 14 3.60 7.11 -1.56
C HIS A 14 2.59 8.25 -1.69
N LEU A 15 1.29 7.95 -1.78
CA LEU A 15 0.22 8.95 -1.86
C LEU A 15 0.23 9.89 -0.64
N PHE A 16 0.54 9.35 0.54
CA PHE A 16 0.63 10.11 1.79
C PHE A 16 2.03 10.69 2.07
N GLY A 17 2.97 10.58 1.11
CA GLY A 17 4.33 11.11 1.26
C GLY A 17 5.15 10.44 2.36
N MET A 18 4.82 9.21 2.73
CA MET A 18 5.46 8.49 3.82
C MET A 18 6.70 7.71 3.35
N THR A 19 7.75 7.71 4.17
CA THR A 19 8.91 6.82 4.00
C THR A 19 8.63 5.43 4.55
N GLN A 20 9.44 4.44 4.16
CA GLN A 20 9.34 3.09 4.74
C GLN A 20 9.59 3.11 6.25
N GLY A 21 10.54 3.92 6.75
CA GLY A 21 10.77 4.03 8.20
C GLY A 21 9.53 4.51 8.97
N GLN A 22 8.84 5.54 8.48
CA GLN A 22 7.62 6.06 9.10
C GLN A 22 6.46 5.06 9.07
N ALA A 23 6.33 4.29 7.99
CA ALA A 23 5.31 3.25 7.91
C ALA A 23 5.65 2.03 8.78
N ALA A 24 6.94 1.75 8.99
CA ALA A 24 7.39 0.68 9.88
C ALA A 24 7.14 1.06 11.34
N GLU A 25 7.45 2.31 11.72
CA GLU A 25 7.13 2.88 13.03
C GLU A 25 5.63 2.86 13.31
N LEU A 26 4.79 3.26 12.34
CA LEU A 26 3.33 3.19 12.45
C LEU A 26 2.82 1.76 12.75
N LEU A 27 3.50 0.75 12.22
CA LEU A 27 3.13 -0.65 12.35
C LEU A 27 3.84 -1.36 13.52
N GLU A 28 4.70 -0.65 14.25
CA GLU A 28 5.57 -1.18 15.30
C GLU A 28 6.41 -2.37 14.80
N VAL A 29 6.97 -2.24 13.60
CA VAL A 29 7.86 -3.23 12.98
C VAL A 29 9.16 -2.60 12.53
N ASP A 30 10.16 -3.43 12.26
CA ASP A 30 11.38 -2.97 11.60
C ASP A 30 11.14 -2.72 10.10
N THR A 31 12.01 -1.91 9.50
CA THR A 31 11.92 -1.53 8.08
C THR A 31 12.00 -2.75 7.15
N GLN A 32 12.79 -3.77 7.49
CA GLN A 32 12.91 -4.98 6.67
C GLN A 32 11.59 -5.74 6.66
N ARG A 33 10.91 -5.86 7.80
CA ARG A 33 9.58 -6.46 7.90
C ARG A 33 8.54 -5.69 7.09
N LEU A 34 8.58 -4.36 7.11
CA LEU A 34 7.71 -3.55 6.24
C LEU A 34 7.97 -3.84 4.76
N ILE A 35 9.23 -3.90 4.32
CA ILE A 35 9.58 -4.21 2.92
C ILE A 35 8.98 -5.57 2.52
N GLU A 36 9.06 -6.57 3.38
CA GLU A 36 8.49 -7.89 3.08
C GLU A 36 6.95 -7.88 3.06
N ILE A 37 6.30 -7.03 3.87
CA ILE A 37 4.86 -6.77 3.80
C ILE A 37 4.48 -6.12 2.47
N GLU A 38 5.20 -5.06 2.06
CA GLU A 38 4.99 -4.36 0.78
C GLU A 38 5.19 -5.29 -0.43
N ARG A 39 6.11 -6.26 -0.31
CA ARG A 39 6.33 -7.31 -1.33
C ARG A 39 5.33 -8.45 -1.26
N SER A 40 4.32 -8.37 -0.40
CA SER A 40 3.29 -9.41 -0.19
C SER A 40 3.85 -10.79 0.23
N ARG A 41 5.08 -10.82 0.77
CA ARG A 41 5.71 -12.04 1.28
C ARG A 41 5.25 -12.38 2.68
N ILE A 42 4.94 -11.34 3.45
CA ILE A 42 4.45 -11.41 4.82
C ILE A 42 3.09 -10.74 4.91
N ILE A 43 2.19 -11.36 5.68
CA ILE A 43 0.88 -10.81 5.95
C ILE A 43 0.94 -10.07 7.30
N PRO A 44 0.52 -8.80 7.36
CA PRO A 44 0.43 -8.06 8.62
C PRO A 44 -0.66 -8.65 9.52
N SER A 45 -0.53 -8.45 10.83
CA SER A 45 -1.54 -8.90 11.79
C SER A 45 -2.86 -8.14 11.62
N PHE A 46 -3.95 -8.68 12.18
CA PHE A 46 -5.25 -8.00 12.15
C PHE A 46 -5.17 -6.58 12.75
N ASN A 47 -4.46 -6.42 13.87
CA ASN A 47 -4.29 -5.12 14.53
C ASN A 47 -3.53 -4.13 13.64
N GLN A 48 -2.46 -4.58 12.98
CA GLN A 48 -1.70 -3.78 12.02
C GLN A 48 -2.59 -3.35 10.84
N ILE A 49 -3.42 -4.25 10.31
CA ILE A 49 -4.38 -3.91 9.25
C ILE A 49 -5.35 -2.82 9.74
N GLN A 50 -5.86 -2.91 10.97
CA GLN A 50 -6.75 -1.87 11.52
C GLN A 50 -6.04 -0.51 11.65
N VAL A 51 -4.77 -0.50 12.04
CA VAL A 51 -3.95 0.74 12.06
C VAL A 51 -3.83 1.34 10.66
N LEU A 52 -3.51 0.53 9.64
CA LEU A 52 -3.43 1.00 8.25
C LEU A 52 -4.79 1.53 7.75
N CYS A 53 -5.88 0.82 8.05
CA CYS A 53 -7.23 1.24 7.68
C CYS A 53 -7.56 2.61 8.27
N ARG A 54 -7.24 2.84 9.54
CA ARG A 54 -7.45 4.12 10.22
C ARG A 54 -6.56 5.22 9.65
N ARG A 55 -5.27 4.94 9.43
CA ARG A 55 -4.29 5.92 8.95
C ARG A 55 -4.57 6.41 7.52
N PHE A 56 -5.01 5.51 6.66
CA PHE A 56 -5.23 5.77 5.23
C PHE A 56 -6.71 5.95 4.86
N HIS A 57 -7.61 5.92 5.84
CA HIS A 57 -9.06 6.06 5.63
C HIS A 57 -9.62 5.05 4.62
N VAL A 58 -9.11 3.82 4.65
CA VAL A 58 -9.56 2.71 3.79
C VAL A 58 -10.21 1.59 4.60
N LYS A 59 -11.06 0.78 3.96
CA LYS A 59 -11.61 -0.45 4.57
C LYS A 59 -10.64 -1.61 4.37
N PRO A 60 -10.62 -2.64 5.25
CA PRO A 60 -9.74 -3.80 5.09
C PRO A 60 -9.84 -4.45 3.70
N LYS A 61 -11.05 -4.51 3.15
CA LYS A 61 -11.35 -5.01 1.80
C LYS A 61 -10.46 -4.37 0.71
N TYR A 62 -10.00 -3.14 0.89
CA TYR A 62 -9.08 -2.48 -0.03
C TYR A 62 -7.81 -3.30 -0.29
N PHE A 63 -7.19 -3.85 0.76
CA PHE A 63 -5.96 -4.65 0.66
C PHE A 63 -6.17 -6.06 0.09
N TYR A 64 -7.42 -6.50 -0.07
CA TYR A 64 -7.78 -7.84 -0.51
C TYR A 64 -8.53 -7.88 -1.85
N CYS A 65 -8.95 -6.72 -2.34
CA CYS A 65 -9.55 -6.60 -3.66
C CYS A 65 -8.50 -6.53 -4.76
N GLU A 66 -8.86 -7.06 -5.93
CA GLU A 66 -8.11 -6.81 -7.15
C GLU A 66 -8.01 -5.31 -7.43
N SER A 67 -6.89 -4.91 -8.03
CA SER A 67 -6.71 -3.50 -8.39
C SER A 67 -7.75 -3.12 -9.45
N PHE A 68 -8.64 -2.19 -9.11
CA PHE A 68 -9.58 -1.60 -10.06
C PHE A 68 -8.93 -0.54 -10.95
N VAL A 69 -7.69 -0.13 -10.64
CA VAL A 69 -6.91 0.81 -11.45
C VAL A 69 -6.46 0.06 -12.69
N THR A 70 -7.31 0.05 -13.71
CA THR A 70 -6.91 -0.36 -15.05
C THR A 70 -5.91 0.66 -15.56
N ASN A 71 -4.76 0.19 -16.06
CA ASN A 71 -3.72 1.02 -16.65
C ASN A 71 -4.23 1.59 -17.99
N ARG A 72 -5.16 2.54 -17.93
CA ARG A 72 -5.80 3.19 -19.09
C ARG A 72 -5.17 4.53 -19.43
N VAL A 73 -4.09 4.91 -18.76
CA VAL A 73 -3.34 6.10 -19.15
C VAL A 73 -2.50 5.75 -20.37
N ASN A 74 -2.99 6.10 -21.55
CA ASN A 74 -2.19 6.03 -22.76
C ASN A 74 -1.25 7.26 -22.77
N PRO A 75 0.08 7.05 -22.72
CA PRO A 75 1.05 8.15 -22.73
C PRO A 75 0.88 9.08 -23.94
N ASN A 76 0.33 8.58 -25.05
CA ASN A 76 0.07 9.37 -26.26
C ASN A 76 -1.00 10.46 -26.06
N TYR A 77 -1.81 10.37 -25.01
CA TYR A 77 -2.79 11.40 -24.65
C TYR A 77 -2.32 12.31 -23.51
N ILE A 78 -1.08 12.17 -23.04
CA ILE A 78 -0.48 13.06 -22.06
C ILE A 78 0.27 14.16 -22.81
N SER A 79 -0.18 15.41 -22.69
CA SER A 79 0.59 16.55 -23.18
C SER A 79 1.77 16.80 -22.26
N PHE A 80 2.98 16.40 -22.65
CA PHE A 80 4.20 16.85 -21.98
C PHE A 80 4.45 18.31 -22.37
N ARG A 81 4.59 19.20 -21.38
CA ARG A 81 5.14 20.53 -21.62
C ARG A 81 6.66 20.41 -21.53
N HIS A 82 7.33 20.71 -22.64
CA HIS A 82 8.78 20.89 -22.70
C HIS A 82 9.15 22.32 -22.32
#